data_AF-B5I5U5-F1
#
_entry.id   AF-B5I5U5-F1
#
_cell.length_a   1.000
_cell.length_b   1.000
_cell.length_c   1.000
_cell.angle_alpha   90.00
_cell.angle_beta   90.00
_cell.angle_gamma   90.00
#
_symmetry.space_group_name_H-M   'P 1'
#
loop_
_entity.id
_entity.type
_entity.pdbx_description
1 polymer ?
#
loop_
_entity_poly.entity_id
_entity_poly.type
_entity_poly.pdbx_seq_one_letter_code
_entity_poly.pdbx_strand_id
1 'polypeptide(L)'
;MDWTRARWDCPTVPGTGKTSWGGAGVPWKAGDMGLWHVFYADWQMECCGTPFSVGEEVGWPLLFRAADDVLGGGWDHHLTELAGPVEQGAVRVLRDGDGLVVGVAEGVPVPEDSHRFVGLLTVETHGGRLPEVRGQVRRVQVVTQEYGRTEPGSRTWEPVPGRRSLRSVDACPKWFAGGGGERSEAGVLVTLEVPGGG
;
A
#
# COMPACT_ATOMS: atom_id res chain seq x y z
N MET A 1 -33.05 28.75 -36.93
CA MET A 1 -32.09 29.10 -35.85
C MET A 1 -31.18 27.90 -35.69
N ASP A 2 -30.35 27.52 -36.67
CA ASP A 2 -29.14 28.17 -37.21
C ASP A 2 -28.15 28.67 -36.15
N TRP A 3 -27.05 27.92 -35.98
CA TRP A 3 -25.82 28.32 -35.31
C TRP A 3 -24.63 27.70 -36.06
N THR A 4 -24.24 28.35 -37.15
CA THR A 4 -22.93 28.15 -37.79
C THR A 4 -21.76 28.71 -36.95
N ARG A 5 -20.73 27.87 -36.80
CA ARG A 5 -19.30 28.13 -37.06
C ARG A 5 -18.71 29.47 -36.60
N ALA A 6 -17.78 29.40 -35.63
CA ALA A 6 -16.60 30.25 -35.62
C ALA A 6 -15.36 29.40 -35.27
N ARG A 7 -14.52 29.21 -36.29
CA ARG A 7 -13.16 28.70 -36.19
C ARG A 7 -12.27 29.80 -35.65
N TRP A 8 -11.37 29.47 -34.73
CA TRP A 8 -10.15 30.22 -34.50
C TRP A 8 -8.98 29.25 -34.57
N ASP A 9 -8.20 29.39 -35.65
CA ASP A 9 -6.94 28.72 -35.89
C ASP A 9 -5.87 29.24 -34.91
N CYS A 10 -5.09 28.32 -34.33
CA CYS A 10 -3.90 28.64 -33.55
C CYS A 10 -2.67 28.17 -34.34
N PRO A 11 -1.61 28.99 -34.49
CA PRO A 11 -0.55 28.76 -35.47
C PRO A 11 0.35 27.57 -35.12
N THR A 12 0.74 26.85 -36.16
CA THR A 12 1.73 25.76 -36.13
C THR A 12 3.13 26.34 -35.90
N VAL A 13 3.80 25.93 -34.82
CA VAL A 13 5.24 26.15 -34.62
C VAL A 13 5.97 24.84 -34.96
N PRO A 14 7.01 24.87 -35.83
CA PRO A 14 7.70 23.66 -36.27
C PRO A 14 8.67 23.13 -35.20
N GLY A 15 8.95 21.83 -35.31
CA GLY A 15 9.44 20.98 -34.24
C GLY A 15 10.83 21.27 -33.70
N THR A 16 10.99 20.96 -32.41
CA THR A 16 12.26 20.64 -31.77
C THR A 16 12.02 19.62 -30.66
N GLY A 17 12.70 18.46 -30.75
CA GLY A 17 13.05 17.63 -29.60
C GLY A 17 11.98 16.66 -29.11
N LYS A 18 12.12 15.38 -29.48
CA LYS A 18 11.53 14.27 -28.74
C LYS A 18 12.16 14.23 -27.34
N THR A 19 11.42 14.64 -26.31
CA THR A 19 11.66 14.19 -24.94
C THR A 19 10.54 13.22 -24.58
N SER A 20 10.88 11.95 -24.61
CA SER A 20 10.05 10.88 -24.07
C SER A 20 9.94 11.07 -22.56
N TRP A 21 8.77 11.48 -22.08
CA TRP A 21 8.39 11.37 -20.68
C TRP A 21 7.89 9.93 -20.46
N GLY A 22 8.82 9.03 -20.17
CA GLY A 22 8.52 7.71 -19.60
C GLY A 22 8.69 7.80 -18.08
N GLY A 23 7.57 7.81 -17.36
CA GLY A 23 7.56 7.90 -15.90
C GLY A 23 6.37 7.13 -15.33
N ALA A 24 6.16 5.90 -15.79
CA ALA A 24 5.44 4.91 -15.00
C ALA A 24 6.43 4.36 -13.97
N GLY A 25 6.07 4.42 -12.69
CA GLY A 25 6.91 4.01 -11.57
C GLY A 25 7.11 2.49 -11.56
N VAL A 26 8.02 2.00 -12.40
CA VAL A 26 8.57 0.65 -12.26
C VAL A 26 9.59 0.70 -11.13
N PRO A 27 9.53 -0.18 -10.12
CA PRO A 27 10.60 -0.29 -9.14
C PRO A 27 11.91 -0.63 -9.86
N TRP A 28 12.92 0.22 -9.68
CA TRP A 28 14.26 -0.01 -10.22
C TRP A 28 14.88 -1.21 -9.48
N LYS A 29 15.33 -2.23 -10.22
CA LYS A 29 16.05 -3.37 -9.63
C LYS A 29 17.53 -3.06 -9.53
N ALA A 30 18.03 -2.82 -8.31
CA ALA A 30 19.41 -3.13 -7.96
C ALA A 30 19.42 -4.55 -7.36
N GLY A 31 20.40 -5.37 -7.75
CA GLY A 31 20.47 -6.83 -7.58
C GLY A 31 19.76 -7.44 -6.36
N ASP A 32 19.00 -8.51 -6.61
CA ASP A 32 18.40 -9.44 -5.65
C ASP A 32 17.72 -8.85 -4.42
N MET A 33 17.27 -7.58 -4.42
CA MET A 33 16.55 -6.97 -3.29
C MET A 33 15.30 -6.23 -3.77
N GLY A 34 14.17 -6.48 -3.12
CA GLY A 34 12.89 -5.83 -3.40
C GLY A 34 12.53 -4.78 -2.34
N LEU A 35 12.07 -3.60 -2.76
CA LEU A 35 11.51 -2.58 -1.88
C LEU A 35 9.99 -2.67 -1.87
N TRP A 36 9.41 -2.89 -0.71
CA TRP A 36 7.98 -3.14 -0.52
C TRP A 36 7.36 -2.13 0.43
N HIS A 37 6.16 -1.64 0.11
CA HIS A 37 5.38 -0.80 1.01
C HIS A 37 4.48 -1.67 1.88
N VAL A 38 4.72 -1.66 3.19
CA VAL A 38 3.99 -2.43 4.19
C VAL A 38 3.24 -1.50 5.12
N PHE A 39 1.93 -1.68 5.23
CA PHE A 39 1.10 -0.96 6.20
C PHE A 39 1.01 -1.74 7.52
N TYR A 40 1.36 -1.10 8.63
CA TYR A 40 1.19 -1.63 9.97
C TYR A 40 0.16 -0.76 10.70
N ALA A 41 -1.03 -1.31 10.91
CA ALA A 41 -2.13 -0.61 11.56
C ALA A 41 -1.81 -0.22 13.01
N ASP A 42 -2.31 0.94 13.43
CA ASP A 42 -2.21 1.48 14.79
C ASP A 42 -2.61 0.45 15.86
N TRP A 43 -3.82 -0.10 15.77
CA TRP A 43 -4.38 -1.01 16.76
C TRP A 43 -3.56 -2.29 16.91
N GLN A 44 -2.97 -2.80 15.83
CA GLN A 44 -2.06 -3.94 15.91
C GLN A 44 -0.74 -3.56 16.57
N MET A 45 -0.19 -2.40 16.20
CA MET A 45 1.05 -1.89 16.80
C MET A 45 0.85 -1.62 18.29
N GLU A 46 -0.25 -0.99 18.69
CA GLU A 46 -0.60 -0.66 20.08
C GLU A 46 -0.86 -1.91 20.92
N CYS A 47 -1.63 -2.87 20.40
CA CYS A 47 -2.02 -4.06 21.15
C CYS A 47 -0.86 -5.04 21.36
N CYS A 48 -0.19 -5.45 20.27
CA CYS A 48 0.79 -6.54 20.31
C CYS A 48 2.10 -6.22 19.58
N GLY A 49 2.18 -5.13 18.84
CA GLY A 49 3.37 -4.78 18.07
C GLY A 49 4.56 -4.35 18.93
N THR A 50 5.74 -4.53 18.34
CA THR A 50 7.01 -4.03 18.87
C THR A 50 7.45 -2.84 18.03
N PRO A 51 7.68 -1.65 18.62
CA PRO A 51 8.23 -0.51 17.91
C PRO A 51 9.58 -0.85 17.27
N PHE A 52 9.83 -0.30 16.09
CA PHE A 52 11.03 -0.52 15.30
C PHE A 52 11.55 0.82 14.75
N SER A 53 12.81 0.84 14.32
CA SER A 53 13.45 2.04 13.75
C SER A 53 13.94 1.84 12.32
N VAL A 54 14.19 2.94 11.61
CA VAL A 54 14.91 2.91 10.34
C VAL A 54 16.29 2.26 10.55
N GLY A 55 16.65 1.32 9.67
CA GLY A 55 17.87 0.52 9.74
C GLY A 55 17.73 -0.79 10.51
N GLU A 56 16.62 -1.00 11.23
CA GLU A 56 16.37 -2.24 11.95
C GLU A 56 15.94 -3.38 11.01
N GLU A 57 16.41 -4.59 11.29
CA GLU A 57 15.86 -5.80 10.66
C GLU A 57 14.60 -6.24 11.43
N VAL A 58 13.54 -6.50 10.69
CA VAL A 58 12.25 -6.93 11.23
C VAL A 58 11.81 -8.24 10.57
N GLY A 59 10.98 -9.01 11.26
CA GLY A 59 10.28 -10.17 10.72
C GLY A 59 8.78 -10.00 10.93
N TRP A 60 8.01 -9.92 9.86
CA TRP A 60 6.57 -9.69 9.95
C TRP A 60 5.75 -10.73 9.19
N PRO A 61 4.65 -11.24 9.77
CA PRO A 61 3.63 -11.95 9.01
C PRO A 61 2.92 -10.98 8.08
N LEU A 62 3.16 -11.10 6.77
CA LEU A 62 2.56 -10.22 5.76
C LEU A 62 1.31 -10.85 5.13
N LEU A 63 0.28 -10.03 5.00
CA LEU A 63 -0.99 -10.35 4.36
C LEU A 63 -1.23 -9.37 3.20
N PHE A 64 -1.47 -9.90 2.02
CA PHE A 64 -1.92 -9.14 0.86
C PHE A 64 -3.42 -8.87 0.94
N ARG A 65 -3.81 -7.61 0.79
CA ARG A 65 -5.20 -7.12 0.77
C ARG A 65 -5.52 -6.42 -0.53
N ALA A 66 -6.80 -6.39 -0.91
CA ALA A 66 -7.23 -5.63 -2.07
C ALA A 66 -6.99 -4.13 -1.84
N ALA A 67 -6.86 -3.39 -2.94
CA ALA A 67 -6.47 -1.98 -2.91
C ALA A 67 -7.47 -1.10 -2.12
N ASP A 68 -8.73 -1.49 -2.05
CA ASP A 68 -9.85 -0.81 -1.39
C ASP A 68 -10.10 -1.26 0.06
N ASP A 69 -9.61 -2.44 0.47
CA ASP A 69 -9.84 -3.01 1.81
C ASP A 69 -9.16 -2.24 2.95
N VAL A 70 -8.15 -1.42 2.64
CA VAL A 70 -7.36 -0.69 3.65
C VAL A 70 -7.70 0.79 3.57
N LEU A 71 -8.28 1.34 4.65
CA LEU A 71 -8.65 2.77 4.76
C LEU A 71 -9.44 3.31 3.56
N GLY A 72 -10.34 2.49 3.00
CA GLY A 72 -11.21 2.86 1.88
C GLY A 72 -10.52 3.03 0.52
N GLY A 73 -9.24 2.65 0.39
CA GLY A 73 -8.51 2.70 -0.87
C GLY A 73 -7.84 4.02 -1.21
N GLY A 74 -7.57 4.29 -2.50
CA GLY A 74 -6.85 5.50 -2.95
C GLY A 74 -5.36 5.49 -2.58
N TRP A 75 -4.71 4.32 -2.69
CA TRP A 75 -3.30 4.10 -2.35
C TRP A 75 -2.35 4.18 -3.55
N ASP A 76 -2.73 4.84 -4.66
CA ASP A 76 -2.15 4.67 -5.99
C ASP A 76 -0.60 4.64 -6.08
N HIS A 77 0.11 5.35 -5.20
CA HIS A 77 1.59 5.38 -5.17
C HIS A 77 2.26 4.34 -4.24
N HIS A 78 1.47 3.57 -3.51
CA HIS A 78 1.91 2.61 -2.49
C HIS A 78 1.36 1.20 -2.73
N LEU A 79 0.57 1.02 -3.80
CA LEU A 79 0.14 -0.30 -4.22
C LEU A 79 1.35 -1.13 -4.65
N THR A 80 1.27 -2.41 -4.33
CA THR A 80 2.22 -3.43 -4.69
C THR A 80 1.61 -4.29 -5.79
N GLU A 81 2.37 -4.56 -6.85
CA GLU A 81 2.06 -5.59 -7.83
C GLU A 81 2.82 -6.86 -7.46
N LEU A 82 2.11 -7.98 -7.28
CA LEU A 82 2.68 -9.31 -7.10
C LEU A 82 2.26 -10.20 -8.28
N ALA A 83 3.19 -11.03 -8.74
CA ALA A 83 3.00 -11.96 -9.84
C ALA A 83 3.36 -13.38 -9.40
N GLY A 84 2.35 -14.23 -9.21
CA GLY A 84 2.59 -15.62 -8.82
C GLY A 84 1.34 -16.46 -8.59
N PRO A 85 1.49 -17.79 -8.46
CA PRO A 85 0.39 -18.67 -8.11
C PRO A 85 -0.05 -18.43 -6.66
N VAL A 86 -1.34 -18.63 -6.40
CA VAL A 86 -1.90 -18.69 -5.05
C VAL A 86 -2.11 -20.15 -4.66
N GLU A 87 -1.35 -20.61 -3.68
CA GLU A 87 -1.49 -21.93 -3.07
C GLU A 87 -2.70 -21.92 -2.11
N GLN A 88 -3.61 -22.87 -2.31
CA GLN A 88 -4.77 -23.08 -1.44
C GLN A 88 -4.39 -24.01 -0.27
N GLY A 89 -4.89 -23.71 0.92
CA GLY A 89 -4.62 -24.48 2.14
C GLY A 89 -5.39 -23.94 3.34
N ALA A 90 -4.92 -24.23 4.56
CA ALA A 90 -5.48 -23.63 5.78
C ALA A 90 -5.38 -22.10 5.77
N VAL A 91 -4.38 -21.56 5.05
CA VAL A 91 -4.29 -20.17 4.66
C VAL A 91 -3.91 -20.12 3.18
N ARG A 92 -4.42 -19.13 2.45
CA ARG A 92 -4.04 -18.87 1.05
C ARG A 92 -2.72 -18.12 1.01
N VAL A 93 -1.77 -18.60 0.22
CA VAL A 93 -0.42 -18.05 0.15
C VAL A 93 -0.06 -17.71 -1.29
N LEU A 94 0.45 -16.51 -1.53
CA LEU A 94 1.00 -16.09 -2.81
C LEU A 94 2.53 -16.14 -2.74
N ARG A 95 3.15 -16.73 -3.77
CA ARG A 95 4.60 -16.71 -3.97
C ARG A 95 4.92 -15.86 -5.19
N ASP A 96 5.44 -14.66 -4.96
CA ASP A 96 5.87 -13.78 -6.03
C ASP A 96 7.12 -14.33 -6.72
N GLY A 97 7.26 -14.02 -8.01
CA GLY A 97 8.43 -14.43 -8.81
C GLY A 97 9.78 -13.95 -8.24
N ASP A 98 9.79 -12.90 -7.43
CA ASP A 98 10.99 -12.37 -6.77
C ASP A 98 11.25 -12.99 -5.38
N GLY A 99 10.49 -14.03 -5.01
CA GLY A 99 10.68 -14.80 -3.78
C GLY A 99 9.94 -14.25 -2.56
N LEU A 100 9.17 -13.17 -2.70
CA LEU A 100 8.28 -12.69 -1.64
C LEU A 100 7.13 -13.69 -1.43
N VAL A 101 6.94 -14.17 -0.20
CA VAL A 101 5.87 -15.10 0.15
C VAL A 101 4.95 -14.46 1.19
N VAL A 102 3.67 -14.31 0.86
CA VAL A 102 2.69 -13.60 1.71
C VAL A 102 1.37 -14.35 1.80
N GLY A 103 0.61 -14.14 2.87
CA GLY A 103 -0.78 -14.58 2.93
C GLY A 103 -1.67 -13.78 1.98
N VAL A 104 -2.84 -14.30 1.60
CA VAL A 104 -3.83 -13.60 0.76
C VAL A 104 -5.17 -13.52 1.48
N ALA A 105 -5.59 -12.30 1.85
CA ALA A 105 -6.81 -12.03 2.64
C ALA A 105 -8.08 -12.50 1.93
N GLU A 106 -9.00 -13.19 2.64
CA GLU A 106 -10.17 -13.91 2.08
C GLU A 106 -10.93 -13.17 0.97
N GLY A 107 -11.14 -11.87 1.13
CA GLY A 107 -11.84 -11.01 0.16
C GLY A 107 -11.12 -10.77 -1.17
N VAL A 108 -9.82 -11.07 -1.27
CA VAL A 108 -9.06 -10.93 -2.51
C VAL A 108 -9.46 -12.05 -3.49
N PRO A 109 -10.00 -11.71 -4.67
CA PRO A 109 -10.31 -12.69 -5.70
C PRO A 109 -9.02 -13.27 -6.29
N VAL A 110 -9.02 -14.57 -6.55
CA VAL A 110 -7.92 -15.28 -7.21
C VAL A 110 -8.37 -15.59 -8.64
N PRO A 111 -7.94 -14.82 -9.65
CA PRO A 111 -8.33 -15.05 -11.03
C PRO A 111 -7.76 -16.38 -11.54
N GLU A 112 -8.53 -17.14 -12.31
CA GLU A 112 -8.06 -18.42 -12.89
C GLU A 112 -6.91 -18.20 -13.89
N ASP A 113 -6.95 -17.10 -14.65
CA ASP A 113 -6.03 -16.80 -15.75
C ASP A 113 -5.04 -15.67 -15.46
N SER A 114 -5.13 -15.03 -14.29
CA SER A 114 -4.22 -13.93 -13.91
C SER A 114 -3.52 -14.25 -12.60
N HIS A 115 -2.20 -14.35 -12.69
CA HIS A 115 -1.30 -14.43 -11.54
C HIS A 115 -0.90 -13.06 -11.01
N ARG A 116 -1.44 -11.97 -11.57
CA ARG A 116 -1.11 -10.61 -11.16
C ARG A 116 -2.13 -10.07 -10.18
N PHE A 117 -1.63 -9.53 -9.09
CA PHE A 117 -2.42 -8.98 -7.99
C PHE A 117 -1.90 -7.58 -7.70
N VAL A 118 -2.82 -6.61 -7.57
CA VAL A 118 -2.50 -5.23 -7.21
C VAL A 118 -3.24 -4.89 -5.92
N GLY A 119 -2.49 -4.48 -4.90
CA GLY A 119 -3.04 -4.32 -3.56
C GLY A 119 -2.01 -3.82 -2.55
N LEU A 120 -2.28 -4.03 -1.26
CA LEU A 120 -1.41 -3.60 -0.17
C LEU A 120 -0.90 -4.78 0.62
N LEU A 121 0.35 -4.68 1.05
CA LEU A 121 0.91 -5.55 2.08
C LEU A 121 0.58 -4.96 3.44
N THR A 122 -0.02 -5.77 4.32
CA THR A 122 -0.31 -5.41 5.70
C THR A 122 0.35 -6.38 6.67
N VAL A 123 0.79 -5.91 7.83
CA VAL A 123 1.20 -6.80 8.92
C VAL A 123 -0.06 -7.43 9.53
N GLU A 124 -0.08 -8.75 9.75
CA GLU A 124 -1.21 -9.45 10.36
C GLU A 124 -0.74 -10.37 11.51
N THR A 125 -0.98 -9.93 12.74
CA THR A 125 -0.54 -10.61 13.97
C THR A 125 -1.68 -11.28 14.75
N HIS A 126 -2.93 -11.06 14.36
CA HIS A 126 -4.13 -11.57 15.04
C HIS A 126 -4.84 -12.69 14.27
N GLY A 127 -4.48 -12.91 13.01
CA GLY A 127 -4.97 -13.99 12.17
C GLY A 127 -4.25 -15.34 12.35
N GLY A 128 -4.44 -16.23 11.38
CA GLY A 128 -3.74 -17.52 11.31
C GLY A 128 -2.22 -17.37 11.15
N ARG A 129 -1.49 -18.48 11.21
CA ARG A 129 -0.03 -18.47 10.98
C ARG A 129 0.29 -18.16 9.51
N LEU A 130 0.65 -16.91 9.24
CA LEU A 130 1.14 -16.47 7.95
C LEU A 130 2.66 -16.70 7.80
N PRO A 131 3.17 -16.78 6.57
CA PRO A 131 4.60 -16.71 6.31
C PRO A 131 5.20 -15.42 6.89
N GLU A 132 6.33 -15.55 7.61
CA GLU A 132 7.10 -14.41 8.08
C GLU A 132 8.03 -13.91 6.97
N VAL A 133 7.97 -12.62 6.67
CA VAL A 133 8.87 -11.93 5.75
C VAL A 133 9.86 -11.10 6.55
N ARG A 134 11.15 -11.32 6.28
CA ARG A 134 12.25 -10.57 6.91
C ARG A 134 12.80 -9.51 5.99
N GLY A 135 13.13 -8.35 6.55
CA GLY A 135 13.71 -7.26 5.77
C GLY A 135 14.24 -6.13 6.63
N GLN A 136 15.00 -5.23 5.99
CA GLN A 136 15.51 -4.02 6.62
C GLN A 136 14.51 -2.86 6.44
N VAL A 137 14.23 -2.15 7.53
CA VAL A 137 13.39 -0.94 7.48
C VAL A 137 14.17 0.18 6.82
N ARG A 138 13.73 0.63 5.65
CA ARG A 138 14.35 1.76 4.91
C ARG A 138 13.66 3.08 5.16
N ARG A 139 12.36 3.06 5.49
CA ARG A 139 11.58 4.27 5.79
C ARG A 139 10.41 3.94 6.70
N VAL A 140 10.10 4.83 7.64
CA VAL A 140 8.87 4.81 8.43
C VAL A 140 8.11 6.11 8.21
N GLN A 141 6.81 6.00 7.91
CA GLN A 141 5.93 7.14 7.75
C GLN A 141 4.65 6.93 8.56
N VAL A 142 4.37 7.80 9.51
CA VAL A 142 3.07 7.81 10.21
C VAL A 142 1.99 8.21 9.22
N VAL A 143 0.95 7.39 9.13
CA VAL A 143 -0.23 7.60 8.27
C VAL A 143 -1.28 8.31 9.11
N THR A 144 -1.62 9.54 8.76
CA THR A 144 -2.80 10.20 9.30
C THR A 144 -3.93 10.17 8.28
N GLN A 145 -5.06 9.57 8.63
CA GLN A 145 -6.23 9.37 7.79
C GLN A 145 -7.35 10.34 8.20
N GLU A 146 -8.05 10.89 7.21
CA GLU A 146 -9.28 11.65 7.43
C GLU A 146 -10.50 10.72 7.40
N TYR A 147 -11.47 11.02 8.26
CA TYR A 147 -12.70 10.24 8.40
C TYR A 147 -13.92 11.15 8.20
N GLY A 148 -14.89 10.65 7.46
CA GLY A 148 -16.19 11.30 7.26
C GLY A 148 -17.28 10.55 8.02
N ARG A 149 -18.33 11.25 8.43
CA ARG A 149 -19.53 10.58 8.93
C ARG A 149 -20.27 9.92 7.77
N THR A 150 -20.78 8.73 8.01
CA THR A 150 -21.55 7.98 7.00
C THR A 150 -22.80 8.74 6.55
N GLU A 151 -23.45 9.42 7.49
CA GLU A 151 -24.66 10.21 7.27
C GLU A 151 -24.71 11.41 8.25
N PRO A 152 -25.48 12.47 7.97
CA PRO A 152 -25.70 13.56 8.91
C PRO A 152 -26.22 13.06 10.26
N GLY A 153 -25.48 13.36 11.34
CA GLY A 153 -25.82 12.93 12.70
C GLY A 153 -25.33 11.53 13.08
N SER A 154 -24.72 10.78 12.16
CA SER A 154 -24.12 9.47 12.46
C SER A 154 -23.00 9.57 13.50
N ARG A 155 -22.90 8.54 14.34
CA ARG A 155 -21.75 8.32 15.25
C ARG A 155 -20.68 7.43 14.62
N THR A 156 -20.96 6.88 13.44
CA THR A 156 -20.06 6.04 12.68
C THR A 156 -19.23 6.90 11.75
N TRP A 157 -17.94 6.62 11.75
CA TRP A 157 -16.93 7.30 10.94
C TRP A 157 -16.32 6.30 9.97
N GLU A 158 -16.22 6.68 8.71
CA GLU A 158 -15.58 5.89 7.66
C GLU A 158 -14.37 6.65 7.10
N PRO A 159 -13.30 5.94 6.72
CA PRO A 159 -12.15 6.58 6.10
C PRO A 159 -12.57 7.22 4.78
N VAL A 160 -12.19 8.47 4.56
CA VAL A 160 -12.38 9.12 3.26
C VAL A 160 -11.26 8.64 2.32
N PRO A 161 -11.58 7.93 1.22
CA PRO A 161 -10.58 7.36 0.33
C PRO A 161 -9.56 8.39 -0.16
N GLY A 162 -8.27 8.03 -0.13
CA GLY A 162 -7.17 8.90 -0.58
C GLY A 162 -6.90 10.15 0.28
N ARG A 163 -7.72 10.45 1.30
CA ARG A 163 -7.52 11.61 2.19
C ARG A 163 -6.61 11.26 3.36
N ARG A 164 -5.31 11.24 3.07
CA ARG A 164 -4.27 10.94 4.07
C ARG A 164 -3.05 11.82 3.92
N SER A 165 -2.31 11.96 5.01
CA SER A 165 -0.99 12.58 5.04
C SER A 165 0.04 11.61 5.59
N LEU A 166 1.25 11.65 5.05
CA LEU A 166 2.37 10.83 5.51
C LEU A 166 3.44 11.70 6.16
N ARG A 167 3.79 11.41 7.41
CA ARG A 167 4.85 12.10 8.14
C ARG A 167 6.02 11.15 8.37
N SER A 168 7.19 11.46 7.80
CA SER A 168 8.39 10.65 8.03
C SER A 168 8.87 10.76 9.48
N VAL A 169 9.30 9.63 10.03
CA VAL A 169 9.85 9.47 11.38
C VAL A 169 11.00 8.47 11.34
N ASP A 170 11.94 8.57 12.27
CA ASP A 170 13.06 7.62 12.36
C ASP A 170 12.70 6.36 13.15
N ALA A 171 11.66 6.42 13.98
CA ALA A 171 11.17 5.29 14.77
C ALA A 171 9.63 5.24 14.75
N CYS A 172 9.10 4.02 14.67
CA CYS A 172 7.67 3.77 14.77
C CYS A 172 7.19 4.09 16.19
N PRO A 173 6.12 4.91 16.35
CA PRO A 173 5.52 5.09 17.67
C PRO A 173 4.86 3.79 18.13
N LYS A 174 4.86 3.56 19.46
CA LYS A 174 4.04 2.51 20.06
C LYS A 174 2.57 2.93 20.14
N TRP A 175 2.32 4.21 20.42
CA TRP A 175 1.00 4.80 20.65
C TRP A 175 0.78 5.92 19.65
N PHE A 176 -0.34 5.86 18.93
CA PHE A 176 -0.69 6.77 17.84
C PHE A 176 -1.66 7.84 18.32
N ALA A 177 -1.55 9.03 17.75
CA ALA A 177 -2.42 10.14 18.12
C ALA A 177 -3.77 10.06 17.38
N GLY A 178 -4.87 10.16 18.11
CA GLY A 178 -6.21 10.21 17.54
C GLY A 178 -7.19 9.25 18.20
N GLY A 179 -8.22 8.86 17.45
CA GLY A 179 -9.33 8.03 17.90
C GLY A 179 -10.66 8.78 17.98
N GLY A 180 -11.63 8.40 17.14
CA GLY A 180 -13.02 8.84 17.24
C GLY A 180 -13.36 10.24 16.72
N GLY A 181 -12.53 10.81 15.83
CA GLY A 181 -12.76 12.12 15.21
C GLY A 181 -12.49 12.15 13.70
N GLU A 182 -12.52 13.35 13.11
CA GLU A 182 -12.33 13.57 11.67
C GLU A 182 -10.93 13.23 11.17
N ARG A 183 -9.95 13.07 12.06
CA ARG A 183 -8.56 12.75 11.72
C ARG A 183 -7.93 11.88 12.79
N SER A 184 -7.25 10.81 12.38
CA SER A 184 -6.53 9.90 13.29
C SER A 184 -5.24 9.40 12.65
N GLU A 185 -4.18 9.26 13.43
CA GLU A 185 -3.02 8.45 13.05
C GLU A 185 -3.45 6.98 13.03
N ALA A 186 -3.51 6.38 11.85
CA ALA A 186 -4.09 5.05 11.61
C ALA A 186 -3.03 3.93 11.56
N GLY A 187 -1.76 4.28 11.76
CA GLY A 187 -0.63 3.35 11.72
C GLY A 187 0.58 3.93 11.01
N VAL A 188 1.45 3.05 10.51
CA VAL A 188 2.62 3.42 9.71
C VAL A 188 2.63 2.73 8.36
N LEU A 189 3.12 3.45 7.35
CA LEU A 189 3.58 2.90 6.09
C LEU A 189 5.10 2.74 6.16
N VAL A 190 5.57 1.53 5.90
CA VAL A 190 6.98 1.16 5.98
C VAL A 190 7.49 0.84 4.59
N THR A 191 8.64 1.39 4.21
CA THR A 191 9.41 0.84 3.08
C THR A 191 10.32 -0.23 3.64
N LEU A 192 10.04 -1.49 3.31
CA LEU A 192 10.79 -2.66 3.73
C LEU A 192 11.65 -3.17 2.57
N GLU A 193 12.95 -3.27 2.78
CA GLU A 193 13.85 -3.94 1.83
C GLU A 193 13.96 -5.41 2.19
N VAL A 194 13.49 -6.27 1.29
CA VAL A 194 13.47 -7.72 1.47
C VAL A 194 14.51 -8.34 0.53
N PRO A 195 15.42 -9.19 1.04
CA PRO A 195 16.29 -10.00 0.20
C PRO A 195 15.44 -10.87 -0.73
N GLY A 196 15.72 -10.84 -2.02
CA GLY A 196 15.08 -11.68 -3.03
C GLY A 196 15.36 -13.15 -2.78
N GLY A 197 14.40 -13.99 -3.19
CA GLY A 197 14.60 -15.43 -3.26
C GLY A 197 15.34 -15.77 -4.55
N GLY A 198 16.53 -16.35 -4.43
CA GLY A 198 17.26 -16.95 -5.56
C GLY A 198 16.71 -18.32 -5.95
#